data_AF-A0A9P5U2Y1-F1
#
_entry.id   AF-A0A9P5U2Y1-F1
#
_cell.length_a   1.000
_cell.length_b   1.000
_cell.length_c   1.000
_cell.angle_alpha   90.00
_cell.angle_beta   90.00
_cell.angle_gamma   90.00
#
_symmetry.space_group_name_H-M   'P 1'
#
loop_
_entity.id
_entity.type
_entity.pdbx_description
1 polymer ?
#
loop_
_entity_poly.entity_id
_entity_poly.type
_entity_poly.pdbx_seq_one_letter_code
_entity_poly.pdbx_strand_id
1 'polypeptide(L)'
;MNTIFCKDNTYSTRERIELTAKDLGKTSTPRITTGIENACNALEFALASVPDVDQNIINRIRRDSTRSPIAGWETLALSNLAPMIQLPPRMVQDVAVCRDVYERIRQGVESDVIHQVKGLEMLITRYPNLDSLNEVGPKTSTGGRAWLHNSEYMDIYRRRSENIGYGLIGPLVTFPILFGSICADPEDAVYIDTVNLMGTVDYDFDRDEGHHGGFSYAMAVADKYGKEIGTKMQGTIFGALLNYDIQMFVRPIQEKWVEEKCGASNLGPADISPEDWVAFVIADCAVLCPAAYQDKSLYKSTRAGLFVGTVVTNSHDFLFDRACSNRISCVMYASAAGVAQYSVHCAFATSTIDALVQRVGQNGTVLYGDVEGIATAAWSPFNTRYRSWQRLVKYTRLLSRSSSPEATALLAASRRDTVLSGFDVDDISGSWARAMTVGAEDLLRERITTGYMPAPANELLDIPGMTPPKICPSCTVLFEEAIITVDDFYAIDGLSGDIVSSRAVALAAGIRRACLAACDNKFCDVCACRIGFWADCASYIVLTALMTSAYKFKAAEWVIQCYAVWAVTVSPVSIMTILSGFDLMCELKLGENDAMGIRDVIDF
;
A
#
# COMPACT_ATOMS: atom_id res chain seq x y z
N MET A 1 40.84 -44.63 -15.17
CA MET A 1 41.83 -44.76 -14.07
C MET A 1 41.05 -44.77 -12.76
N ASN A 2 41.44 -45.70 -11.89
CA ASN A 2 40.67 -46.19 -10.74
C ASN A 2 40.52 -45.21 -9.57
N THR A 3 39.37 -45.31 -8.89
CA THR A 3 39.12 -45.28 -7.41
C THR A 3 39.54 -44.01 -6.63
N ILE A 4 38.77 -43.44 -5.70
CA ILE A 4 38.09 -44.05 -4.54
C ILE A 4 36.88 -43.17 -4.14
N PHE A 5 35.68 -43.76 -4.09
CA PHE A 5 34.53 -43.24 -3.34
C PHE A 5 34.43 -44.05 -2.04
N CYS A 6 34.65 -43.41 -0.89
CA CYS A 6 34.23 -43.85 0.45
C CYS A 6 33.41 -42.68 1.01
N LYS A 7 32.08 -42.81 1.10
CA LYS A 7 31.30 -43.38 2.22
C LYS A 7 31.16 -42.43 3.41
N ASP A 8 29.89 -42.29 3.80
CA ASP A 8 29.35 -41.91 5.11
C ASP A 8 29.29 -40.43 5.49
N ASN A 9 28.13 -39.83 5.22
CA ASN A 9 27.34 -39.11 6.23
C ASN A 9 25.90 -38.90 5.75
N THR A 10 25.13 -39.99 5.75
CA THR A 10 23.68 -39.94 5.88
C THR A 10 23.34 -39.46 7.29
N TYR A 11 23.17 -38.15 7.48
CA TYR A 11 22.39 -37.64 8.60
C TYR A 11 20.98 -37.35 8.11
N SER A 12 20.07 -38.20 8.54
CA SER A 12 18.64 -38.12 8.30
C SER A 12 18.06 -36.79 8.79
N THR A 13 17.43 -36.06 7.87
CA THR A 13 16.55 -34.91 8.07
C THR A 13 15.35 -35.19 9.00
N ARG A 14 15.21 -36.44 9.50
CA ARG A 14 14.14 -36.89 10.40
C ARG A 14 14.48 -36.82 11.89
N GLU A 15 15.75 -36.71 12.29
CA GLU A 15 16.15 -36.70 13.71
C GLU A 15 16.45 -35.30 14.29
N ARG A 16 16.30 -34.23 13.50
CA ARG A 16 16.39 -32.84 13.99
C ARG A 16 15.05 -32.18 14.32
N ILE A 17 13.92 -32.86 14.09
CA ILE A 17 12.57 -32.37 14.41
C ILE A 17 12.04 -32.95 15.73
N GLU A 18 12.69 -33.96 16.33
CA GLU A 18 12.22 -34.59 17.56
C GLU A 18 12.83 -34.03 18.87
N LEU A 19 13.64 -32.96 18.79
CA LEU A 19 14.23 -32.31 19.98
C LEU A 19 13.43 -31.11 20.54
N THR A 20 12.24 -30.83 20.03
CA THR A 20 11.36 -29.77 20.56
C THR A 20 9.94 -30.22 20.91
N ALA A 21 9.58 -31.49 20.67
CA ALA A 21 8.22 -31.98 20.92
C ALA A 21 8.04 -32.68 22.29
N LYS A 22 9.12 -33.08 22.98
CA LYS A 22 9.01 -33.88 24.21
C LYS A 22 8.88 -33.08 25.51
N ASP A 23 9.17 -31.78 25.48
CA ASP A 23 8.96 -30.88 26.63
C ASP A 23 7.65 -30.05 26.55
N LEU A 24 6.88 -30.16 25.46
CA LEU A 24 5.58 -29.51 25.31
C LEU A 24 4.40 -30.39 25.74
N GLY A 25 4.66 -31.31 26.67
CA GLY A 25 3.65 -32.08 27.40
C GLY A 25 2.82 -31.23 28.37
N LYS A 26 2.25 -30.13 27.88
CA LYS A 26 1.06 -29.46 28.44
C LYS A 26 0.25 -28.97 27.25
N THR A 27 -0.90 -29.61 27.04
CA THR A 27 -2.00 -29.07 26.26
C THR A 27 -2.49 -27.78 26.90
N SER A 28 -1.80 -26.68 26.62
CA SER A 28 -2.40 -25.36 26.58
C SER A 28 -2.42 -24.96 25.12
N THR A 29 -3.61 -24.71 24.58
CA THR A 29 -3.76 -23.81 23.43
C THR A 29 -2.79 -22.65 23.64
N PRO A 30 -1.85 -22.36 22.72
CA PRO A 30 -0.96 -21.22 22.92
C PRO A 30 -1.85 -20.01 23.18
N ARG A 31 -1.73 -19.40 24.37
CA ARG A 31 -2.35 -18.10 24.62
C ARG A 31 -1.77 -17.20 23.55
N ILE A 32 -2.61 -16.72 22.64
CA ILE A 32 -2.24 -15.62 21.77
C ILE A 32 -1.96 -14.45 22.73
N THR A 33 -0.69 -14.22 23.03
CA THR A 33 -0.27 -13.06 23.83
C THR A 33 -0.40 -11.83 22.94
N THR A 34 -0.93 -10.75 23.51
CA THR A 34 -1.07 -9.48 22.80
C THR A 34 0.32 -8.86 22.58
N GLY A 35 0.42 -7.96 21.62
CA GLY A 35 1.64 -7.21 21.36
C GLY A 35 2.15 -6.50 22.62
N ILE A 36 1.26 -5.84 23.36
CA ILE A 36 1.59 -5.18 24.62
C ILE A 36 2.02 -6.15 25.73
N GLU A 37 1.47 -7.38 25.78
CA GLU A 37 1.94 -8.38 26.74
C GLU A 37 3.38 -8.80 26.44
N ASN A 38 3.72 -8.98 25.16
CA ASN A 38 5.09 -9.27 24.74
C ASN A 38 6.04 -8.11 25.06
N ALA A 39 5.60 -6.86 24.82
CA ALA A 39 6.37 -5.67 25.20
C ALA A 39 6.59 -5.58 26.72
N CYS A 40 5.56 -5.84 27.53
CA CYS A 40 5.68 -5.89 29.00
C CYS A 40 6.71 -6.92 29.46
N ASN A 41 6.67 -8.14 28.90
CA ASN A 41 7.61 -9.21 29.24
C ASN A 41 9.06 -8.81 28.90
N ALA A 42 9.27 -8.19 27.73
CA ALA A 42 10.57 -7.71 27.31
C ALA A 42 11.10 -6.60 28.24
N LEU A 43 10.24 -5.66 28.63
CA LEU A 43 10.58 -4.58 29.55
C LEU A 43 10.90 -5.09 30.96
N GLU A 44 10.12 -6.02 31.51
CA GLU A 44 10.43 -6.61 32.82
C GLU A 44 11.80 -7.27 32.84
N PHE A 45 12.12 -8.03 31.80
CA PHE A 45 13.41 -8.70 31.70
C PHE A 45 14.56 -7.69 31.61
N ALA A 46 14.40 -6.66 30.78
CA ALA A 46 15.46 -5.68 30.57
C ALA A 46 15.66 -4.76 31.79
N LEU A 47 14.57 -4.37 32.45
CA LEU A 47 14.55 -3.45 33.58
C LEU A 47 14.85 -4.13 34.92
N ALA A 48 14.84 -5.48 35.00
CA ALA A 48 15.26 -6.22 36.19
C ALA A 48 16.69 -5.89 36.66
N SER A 49 17.50 -5.30 35.78
CA SER A 49 18.89 -4.91 36.03
C SER A 49 19.08 -3.40 36.28
N VAL A 50 18.02 -2.59 36.19
CA VAL A 50 18.08 -1.12 36.32
C VAL A 50 17.53 -0.70 37.68
N PRO A 51 18.36 -0.12 38.58
CA PRO A 51 17.89 0.44 39.84
C PRO A 51 16.85 1.54 39.58
N ASP A 52 15.82 1.63 40.42
CA ASP A 52 14.77 2.68 40.41
C ASP A 52 13.68 2.58 39.32
N VAL A 53 13.56 1.45 38.63
CA VAL A 53 12.37 1.19 37.79
C VAL A 53 11.21 0.77 38.67
N ASP A 54 10.15 1.58 38.67
CA ASP A 54 8.94 1.30 39.44
C ASP A 54 8.15 0.15 38.82
N GLN A 55 8.28 -1.05 39.40
CA GLN A 55 7.49 -2.23 39.02
C GLN A 55 5.97 -1.96 39.06
N ASN A 56 5.51 -0.95 39.81
CA ASN A 56 4.12 -0.54 39.80
C ASN A 56 3.65 0.01 38.44
N ILE A 57 4.56 0.57 37.63
CA ILE A 57 4.24 1.07 36.29
C ILE A 57 3.99 -0.08 35.33
N ILE A 58 4.82 -1.12 35.35
CA ILE A 58 4.61 -2.33 34.54
C ILE A 58 3.32 -3.04 34.98
N ASN A 59 3.10 -3.17 36.29
CA ASN A 59 1.86 -3.73 36.82
C ASN A 59 0.63 -2.91 36.40
N ARG A 60 0.76 -1.57 36.32
CA ARG A 60 -0.29 -0.69 35.82
C ARG A 60 -0.54 -0.91 34.33
N ILE A 61 0.50 -0.98 33.50
CA ILE A 61 0.38 -1.27 32.06
C ILE A 61 -0.35 -2.59 31.84
N ARG A 62 0.06 -3.67 32.55
CA ARG A 62 -0.60 -4.98 32.48
C ARG A 62 -2.06 -4.92 32.90
N ARG A 63 -2.36 -4.19 33.99
CA ARG A 63 -3.75 -3.99 34.43
C ARG A 63 -4.56 -3.28 33.36
N ASP A 64 -4.02 -2.23 32.77
CA ASP A 64 -4.73 -1.42 31.76
C ASP A 64 -4.85 -2.22 30.44
N SER A 65 -3.87 -3.08 30.10
CA SER A 65 -3.94 -3.99 28.95
C SER A 65 -5.03 -5.07 29.07
N THR A 66 -5.42 -5.45 30.30
CA THR A 66 -6.59 -6.34 30.48
C THR A 66 -7.91 -5.73 30.02
N ARG A 67 -7.99 -4.39 29.95
CA ARG A 67 -9.19 -3.70 29.43
C ARG A 67 -9.18 -3.68 27.91
N SER A 68 -8.03 -3.36 27.33
CA SER A 68 -7.76 -3.39 25.90
C SER A 68 -6.24 -3.30 25.69
N PRO A 69 -5.66 -4.02 24.70
CA PRO A 69 -4.23 -3.90 24.39
C PRO A 69 -3.77 -2.45 24.20
N ILE A 70 -4.58 -1.64 23.49
CA ILE A 70 -4.30 -0.23 23.20
C ILE A 70 -4.26 0.61 24.49
N ALA A 71 -5.10 0.33 25.48
CA ALA A 71 -5.07 1.04 26.77
C ALA A 71 -3.75 0.78 27.54
N GLY A 72 -3.18 -0.41 27.37
CA GLY A 72 -1.83 -0.71 27.87
C GLY A 72 -0.76 0.13 27.17
N TRP A 73 -0.82 0.24 25.83
CA TRP A 73 0.08 1.10 25.06
C TRP A 73 -0.03 2.58 25.44
N GLU A 74 -1.25 3.11 25.61
CA GLU A 74 -1.49 4.49 26.09
C GLU A 74 -0.82 4.71 27.45
N THR A 75 -0.98 3.75 28.37
CA THR A 75 -0.37 3.81 29.69
C THR A 75 1.16 3.78 29.62
N LEU A 76 1.73 2.94 28.75
CA LEU A 76 3.17 2.88 28.50
C LEU A 76 3.70 4.21 27.95
N ALA A 77 3.01 4.80 26.97
CA ALA A 77 3.39 6.07 26.35
C ALA A 77 3.30 7.27 27.31
N LEU A 78 2.38 7.23 28.27
CA LEU A 78 2.21 8.27 29.30
C LEU A 78 3.09 8.04 30.54
N SER A 79 3.81 6.93 30.61
CA SER A 79 4.69 6.61 31.73
C SER A 79 6.06 7.30 31.60
N ASN A 80 6.81 7.32 32.70
CA ASN A 80 8.21 7.74 32.69
C ASN A 80 9.14 6.78 31.92
N LEU A 81 8.66 5.61 31.47
CA LEU A 81 9.41 4.67 30.63
C LEU A 81 9.37 5.04 29.14
N ALA A 82 8.40 5.86 28.70
CA ALA A 82 8.26 6.23 27.29
C ALA A 82 9.52 6.87 26.68
N PRO A 83 10.28 7.75 27.38
CA PRO A 83 11.53 8.28 26.85
C PRO A 83 12.61 7.22 26.62
N MET A 84 12.56 6.08 27.33
CA MET A 84 13.60 5.04 27.31
C MET A 84 13.42 4.00 26.21
N ILE A 85 12.21 3.89 25.63
CA ILE A 85 11.84 2.78 24.74
C ILE A 85 11.71 3.17 23.26
N GLN A 86 12.13 4.40 22.92
CA GLN A 86 12.13 4.98 21.56
C GLN A 86 10.77 5.00 20.82
N LEU A 87 9.66 4.72 21.51
CA LEU A 87 8.32 4.78 20.92
C LEU A 87 7.79 6.23 20.88
N PRO A 88 7.38 6.79 19.72
CA PRO A 88 6.87 8.15 19.64
C PRO A 88 5.49 8.30 20.34
N PRO A 89 5.30 9.21 21.31
CA PRO A 89 4.00 9.36 22.00
C PRO A 89 2.84 9.69 21.06
N ARG A 90 3.08 10.50 20.02
CA ARG A 90 2.06 10.84 19.03
C ARG A 90 1.61 9.63 18.21
N MET A 91 2.47 8.64 17.98
CA MET A 91 2.09 7.39 17.31
C MET A 91 1.04 6.64 18.11
N VAL A 92 1.23 6.53 19.42
CA VAL A 92 0.25 5.87 20.31
C VAL A 92 -1.05 6.66 20.38
N GLN A 93 -0.98 8.00 20.37
CA GLN A 93 -2.18 8.84 20.28
C GLN A 93 -2.94 8.61 18.97
N ASP A 94 -2.26 8.54 17.83
CA ASP A 94 -2.90 8.25 16.53
C ASP A 94 -3.59 6.87 16.56
N VAL A 95 -2.97 5.84 17.17
CA VAL A 95 -3.59 4.51 17.35
C VAL A 95 -4.80 4.52 18.29
N ALA A 96 -4.74 5.29 19.38
CA ALA A 96 -5.89 5.46 20.27
C ALA A 96 -7.08 6.10 19.54
N VAL A 97 -6.84 7.13 18.74
CA VAL A 97 -7.86 7.76 17.89
C VAL A 97 -8.40 6.74 16.88
N CYS A 98 -7.55 5.92 16.27
CA CYS A 98 -7.97 4.88 15.35
C CYS A 98 -8.95 3.89 15.99
N ARG A 99 -8.62 3.35 17.17
CA ARG A 99 -9.52 2.50 17.97
C ARG A 99 -10.86 3.19 18.21
N ASP A 100 -10.82 4.46 18.65
CA ASP A 100 -12.01 5.21 19.00
C ASP A 100 -12.89 5.53 17.77
N VAL A 101 -12.29 5.77 16.60
CA VAL A 101 -13.01 5.89 15.33
C VAL A 101 -13.70 4.57 14.97
N TYR A 102 -12.97 3.45 15.01
CA TYR A 102 -13.55 2.13 14.74
C TYR A 102 -14.71 1.77 15.67
N GLU A 103 -14.60 2.06 16.97
CA GLU A 103 -15.70 1.87 17.92
C GLU A 103 -16.95 2.69 17.57
N ARG A 104 -16.77 3.92 17.07
CA ARG A 104 -17.87 4.81 16.64
C ARG A 104 -18.57 4.28 15.38
N ILE A 105 -17.82 3.75 14.43
CA ILE A 105 -18.34 3.36 13.11
C ILE A 105 -18.65 1.86 12.98
N ARG A 106 -18.38 1.04 14.00
CA ARG A 106 -18.64 -0.40 14.00
C ARG A 106 -20.10 -0.80 13.70
N GLN A 107 -21.06 0.11 13.86
CA GLN A 107 -22.50 -0.09 13.64
C GLN A 107 -23.00 0.60 12.35
N GLY A 108 -22.17 0.71 11.32
CA GLY A 108 -22.48 1.42 10.07
C GLY A 108 -23.89 1.14 9.52
N VAL A 109 -24.62 2.21 9.21
CA VAL A 109 -25.88 2.18 8.46
C VAL A 109 -25.60 2.81 7.10
N GLU A 110 -25.70 2.03 6.02
CA GLU A 110 -25.41 2.48 4.65
C GLU A 110 -26.00 3.88 4.38
N SER A 111 -25.15 4.80 3.93
CA SER A 111 -25.53 6.17 3.63
C SER A 111 -25.58 6.36 2.11
N ASP A 112 -26.62 7.03 1.62
CA ASP A 112 -26.83 7.33 0.20
C ASP A 112 -25.86 8.43 -0.32
N VAL A 113 -24.57 8.33 -0.01
CA VAL A 113 -23.54 9.33 -0.37
C VAL A 113 -23.08 9.19 -1.82
N ILE A 114 -23.32 8.04 -2.44
CA ILE A 114 -22.85 7.72 -3.80
C ILE A 114 -23.92 8.07 -4.83
N HIS A 115 -23.65 9.09 -5.65
CA HIS A 115 -24.53 9.44 -6.77
C HIS A 115 -24.25 8.57 -8.00
N GLN A 116 -25.16 7.64 -8.30
CA GLN A 116 -25.01 6.75 -9.46
C GLN A 116 -25.48 7.41 -10.76
N VAL A 117 -24.65 7.32 -11.79
CA VAL A 117 -24.93 7.81 -13.14
C VAL A 117 -25.50 6.67 -13.97
N LYS A 118 -26.72 6.88 -14.48
CA LYS A 118 -27.44 5.88 -15.28
C LYS A 118 -26.65 5.53 -16.56
N GLY A 119 -26.47 4.23 -16.80
CA GLY A 119 -25.78 3.72 -18.01
C GLY A 119 -24.27 3.58 -17.88
N LEU A 120 -23.69 3.89 -16.71
CA LEU A 120 -22.34 3.48 -16.35
C LEU A 120 -22.44 2.29 -15.39
N GLU A 121 -22.05 1.11 -15.83
CA GLU A 121 -22.13 -0.12 -15.05
C GLU A 121 -20.77 -0.83 -15.03
N MET A 122 -20.46 -1.48 -13.91
CA MET A 122 -19.31 -2.36 -13.80
C MET A 122 -19.69 -3.62 -13.04
N LEU A 123 -19.41 -4.77 -13.64
CA LEU A 123 -19.62 -6.09 -13.09
C LEU A 123 -18.28 -6.65 -12.59
N ILE A 124 -18.21 -6.98 -11.30
CA ILE A 124 -17.13 -7.82 -10.78
C ILE A 124 -17.58 -9.28 -10.82
N THR A 125 -16.80 -10.12 -11.49
CA THR A 125 -17.05 -11.56 -11.61
C THR A 125 -15.75 -12.33 -11.51
N ARG A 126 -15.83 -13.58 -11.03
CA ARG A 126 -14.67 -14.47 -10.91
C ARG A 126 -14.00 -14.76 -12.26
N TYR A 127 -14.79 -14.89 -13.33
CA TYR A 127 -14.31 -15.24 -14.67
C TYR A 127 -14.71 -14.18 -15.69
N PRO A 128 -14.07 -13.00 -15.65
CA PRO A 128 -14.46 -11.90 -16.52
C PRO A 128 -14.20 -12.25 -17.98
N ASN A 129 -15.13 -11.90 -18.86
CA ASN A 129 -14.89 -11.93 -20.28
C ASN A 129 -13.81 -10.90 -20.64
N LEU A 130 -12.66 -11.37 -21.13
CA LEU A 130 -11.52 -10.54 -21.53
C LEU A 130 -11.86 -9.53 -22.62
N ASP A 131 -12.95 -9.75 -23.36
CA ASP A 131 -13.40 -8.91 -24.47
C ASP A 131 -14.45 -7.87 -24.04
N SER A 132 -14.94 -7.94 -22.79
CA SER A 132 -16.02 -7.09 -22.27
C SER A 132 -15.49 -5.81 -21.62
N LEU A 133 -16.10 -4.67 -21.95
CA LEU A 133 -15.80 -3.39 -21.29
C LEU A 133 -16.40 -3.27 -19.88
N ASN A 134 -17.44 -4.05 -19.58
CA ASN A 134 -18.24 -3.88 -18.37
C ASN A 134 -17.89 -4.91 -17.28
N GLU A 135 -16.89 -5.76 -17.51
CA GLU A 135 -16.52 -6.83 -16.57
C GLU A 135 -15.09 -6.67 -16.08
N VAL A 136 -14.85 -6.85 -14.79
CA VAL A 136 -13.50 -6.95 -14.22
C VAL A 136 -13.41 -8.16 -13.31
N GLY A 137 -12.20 -8.71 -13.21
CA GLY A 137 -11.92 -9.82 -12.31
C GLY A 137 -11.81 -9.36 -10.85
N PRO A 138 -11.79 -10.30 -9.90
CA PRO A 138 -11.53 -9.99 -8.50
C PRO A 138 -10.15 -9.38 -8.31
N LYS A 139 -10.01 -8.71 -7.16
CA LYS A 139 -8.72 -8.40 -6.55
C LYS A 139 -7.94 -9.71 -6.32
N THR A 140 -6.70 -9.80 -6.77
CA THR A 140 -5.88 -11.04 -6.61
C THR A 140 -4.87 -10.85 -5.48
N SER A 141 -4.70 -11.86 -4.61
CA SER A 141 -3.79 -11.75 -3.44
C SER A 141 -2.32 -11.53 -3.83
N THR A 142 -1.90 -12.09 -4.97
CA THR A 142 -0.51 -12.05 -5.46
C THR A 142 -0.30 -11.15 -6.67
N GLY A 143 -1.37 -10.54 -7.20
CA GLY A 143 -1.23 -9.72 -8.39
C GLY A 143 -0.93 -10.54 -9.67
N GLY A 144 -1.51 -11.73 -9.79
CA GLY A 144 -1.17 -12.69 -10.84
C GLY A 144 0.12 -13.48 -10.53
N ARG A 145 0.62 -14.24 -11.52
CA ARG A 145 1.76 -15.17 -11.34
C ARG A 145 2.90 -15.02 -12.36
N ALA A 146 2.80 -14.05 -13.27
CA ALA A 146 3.81 -13.84 -14.33
C ALA A 146 5.22 -13.56 -13.75
N TRP A 147 5.27 -12.88 -12.60
CA TRP A 147 6.50 -12.56 -11.88
C TRP A 147 7.29 -13.80 -11.41
N LEU A 148 6.66 -14.97 -11.23
CA LEU A 148 7.35 -16.23 -10.88
C LEU A 148 8.37 -16.66 -11.95
N HIS A 149 8.16 -16.22 -13.19
CA HIS A 149 9.04 -16.53 -14.32
C HIS A 149 10.14 -15.49 -14.52
N ASN A 150 10.15 -14.40 -13.73
CA ASN A 150 11.15 -13.35 -13.83
C ASN A 150 12.33 -13.65 -12.89
N SER A 151 13.52 -13.88 -13.47
CA SER A 151 14.72 -14.23 -12.70
C SER A 151 15.20 -13.10 -11.78
N GLU A 152 15.07 -11.83 -12.19
CA GLU A 152 15.49 -10.68 -11.38
C GLU A 152 14.65 -10.60 -10.11
N TYR A 153 13.33 -10.72 -10.25
CA TYR A 153 12.40 -10.76 -9.12
C TYR A 153 12.72 -11.94 -8.19
N MET A 154 12.89 -13.15 -8.74
CA MET A 154 13.19 -14.34 -7.94
C MET A 154 14.53 -14.22 -7.20
N ASP A 155 15.53 -13.57 -7.78
CA ASP A 155 16.80 -13.31 -7.11
C ASP A 155 16.66 -12.32 -5.95
N ILE A 156 15.82 -11.29 -6.10
CA ILE A 156 15.51 -10.34 -5.03
C ILE A 156 14.76 -11.04 -3.90
N TYR A 157 13.75 -11.85 -4.24
CA TYR A 157 12.98 -12.64 -3.28
C TYR A 157 13.88 -13.57 -2.47
N ARG A 158 14.76 -14.35 -3.13
CA ARG A 158 15.68 -15.27 -2.42
C ARG A 158 16.62 -14.56 -1.45
N ARG A 159 17.13 -13.39 -1.83
CA ARG A 159 18.02 -12.60 -0.97
C ARG A 159 17.32 -12.09 0.29
N ARG A 160 16.04 -11.71 0.21
CA ARG A 160 15.28 -11.12 1.34
C ARG A 160 14.44 -12.12 2.12
N SER A 161 13.63 -12.90 1.43
CA SER A 161 12.47 -13.58 2.02
C SER A 161 12.72 -15.07 2.31
N GLU A 162 13.56 -15.74 1.52
CA GLU A 162 13.85 -17.17 1.69
C GLU A 162 14.48 -17.47 3.06
N ASN A 163 15.33 -16.55 3.57
CA ASN A 163 16.03 -16.73 4.84
C ASN A 163 15.18 -16.41 6.08
N ILE A 164 14.06 -15.70 5.92
CA ILE A 164 13.21 -15.25 7.04
C ILE A 164 11.96 -16.12 7.21
N GLY A 165 11.71 -17.07 6.30
CA GLY A 165 10.65 -18.07 6.42
C GLY A 165 9.27 -17.64 5.93
N TYR A 166 9.15 -16.50 5.26
CA TYR A 166 7.92 -16.11 4.55
C TYR A 166 7.88 -16.76 3.17
N GLY A 167 6.75 -17.41 2.83
CA GLY A 167 6.44 -17.92 1.49
C GLY A 167 6.52 -16.87 0.37
N LEU A 168 6.30 -17.30 -0.87
CA LEU A 168 6.40 -16.42 -2.05
C LEU A 168 5.32 -15.33 -2.04
N ILE A 169 5.72 -14.08 -2.29
CA ILE A 169 4.82 -12.93 -2.26
C ILE A 169 5.04 -12.08 -3.51
N GLY A 170 4.06 -11.95 -4.40
CA GLY A 170 4.19 -11.11 -5.60
C GLY A 170 4.60 -9.66 -5.28
N PRO A 171 5.07 -8.85 -6.23
CA PRO A 171 5.37 -7.45 -5.98
C PRO A 171 4.06 -6.65 -5.72
N LEU A 172 3.60 -6.59 -4.48
CA LEU A 172 2.37 -5.88 -4.03
C LEU A 172 2.71 -4.54 -3.35
N VAL A 173 1.72 -3.69 -3.08
CA VAL A 173 1.86 -2.44 -2.28
C VAL A 173 2.37 -2.68 -0.84
N THR A 174 2.28 -3.90 -0.32
CA THR A 174 2.96 -4.28 0.92
C THR A 174 4.49 -4.37 0.77
N PHE A 175 5.08 -4.39 -0.43
CA PHE A 175 6.53 -4.31 -0.64
C PHE A 175 7.14 -2.90 -0.51
N PRO A 176 6.52 -1.80 -0.95
CA PRO A 176 6.84 -0.43 -0.54
C PRO A 176 7.00 -0.26 0.97
N ILE A 177 6.08 -0.87 1.71
CA ILE A 177 6.08 -0.92 3.17
C ILE A 177 7.35 -1.65 3.66
N LEU A 178 7.86 -2.65 2.93
CA LEU A 178 9.17 -3.33 3.15
C LEU A 178 10.40 -2.55 2.64
N PHE A 179 10.25 -1.31 2.18
CA PHE A 179 11.38 -0.43 1.89
C PHE A 179 11.64 0.59 3.01
N GLY A 180 10.96 0.46 4.17
CA GLY A 180 11.39 1.14 5.40
C GLY A 180 12.85 0.86 5.75
N SER A 181 13.37 -0.32 5.36
CA SER A 181 14.79 -0.68 5.47
C SER A 181 15.75 0.19 4.63
N ILE A 182 15.27 0.93 3.62
CA ILE A 182 16.09 1.89 2.87
C ILE A 182 16.58 3.03 3.79
N CYS A 183 15.79 3.37 4.80
CA CYS A 183 16.14 4.38 5.81
C CYS A 183 16.88 3.78 7.02
N ALA A 184 17.18 2.48 7.00
CA ALA A 184 17.76 1.77 8.12
C ALA A 184 19.26 1.49 7.97
N ASP A 185 19.90 1.20 9.10
CA ASP A 185 21.27 0.72 9.09
C ASP A 185 21.32 -0.67 8.41
N PRO A 186 22.31 -0.99 7.55
CA PRO A 186 22.31 -2.22 6.75
C PRO A 186 22.21 -3.53 7.55
N GLU A 187 22.66 -3.52 8.81
CA GLU A 187 22.57 -4.66 9.72
C GLU A 187 21.16 -4.90 10.28
N ASP A 188 20.34 -3.85 10.34
CA ASP A 188 18.96 -3.90 10.87
C ASP A 188 17.93 -4.16 9.76
N ALA A 189 18.28 -3.88 8.50
CA ALA A 189 17.37 -3.92 7.35
C ALA A 189 16.53 -5.20 7.27
N VAL A 190 17.16 -6.38 7.42
CA VAL A 190 16.45 -7.67 7.35
C VAL A 190 15.47 -7.87 8.49
N TYR A 191 15.79 -7.35 9.69
CA TYR A 191 14.93 -7.46 10.86
C TYR A 191 13.75 -6.52 10.77
N ILE A 192 13.96 -5.29 10.29
CA ILE A 192 12.88 -4.33 10.04
C ILE A 192 11.90 -4.90 9.02
N ASP A 193 12.39 -5.40 7.88
CA ASP A 193 11.55 -6.03 6.86
C ASP A 193 10.74 -7.20 7.46
N THR A 194 11.38 -8.02 8.30
CA THR A 194 10.74 -9.16 8.97
C THR A 194 9.63 -8.72 9.93
N VAL A 195 9.90 -7.80 10.85
CA VAL A 195 8.92 -7.44 11.89
C VAL A 195 7.84 -6.50 11.37
N ASN A 196 8.10 -5.79 10.27
CA ASN A 196 7.07 -5.01 9.61
C ASN A 196 5.98 -5.94 9.05
N LEU A 197 6.35 -7.12 8.53
CA LEU A 197 5.40 -8.15 8.09
C LEU A 197 4.57 -8.76 9.24
N MET A 198 5.03 -8.65 10.49
CA MET A 198 4.22 -9.04 11.65
C MET A 198 3.00 -8.14 11.83
N GLY A 199 3.12 -6.86 11.46
CA GLY A 199 2.04 -5.89 11.51
C GLY A 199 1.18 -5.86 10.25
N THR A 200 1.68 -6.42 9.14
CA THR A 200 0.88 -6.72 7.95
C THR A 200 0.10 -8.01 8.13
N VAL A 201 -0.57 -8.20 9.28
CA VAL A 201 -1.62 -9.21 9.45
C VAL A 201 -2.87 -8.83 8.62
N ASP A 202 -2.60 -8.29 7.43
CA ASP A 202 -3.50 -8.11 6.33
C ASP A 202 -3.78 -9.49 5.73
N TYR A 203 -5.03 -9.65 5.31
CA TYR A 203 -5.87 -10.84 5.28
C TYR A 203 -5.38 -12.08 4.49
N ASP A 204 -4.21 -11.98 3.85
CA ASP A 204 -3.61 -12.98 2.96
C ASP A 204 -2.54 -13.86 3.66
N PHE A 205 -1.82 -13.32 4.65
CA PHE A 205 -0.58 -13.96 5.14
C PHE A 205 -0.75 -14.97 6.27
N ASP A 206 -1.68 -14.74 7.19
CA ASP A 206 -1.81 -15.54 8.41
C ASP A 206 -2.61 -16.83 8.19
N ARG A 207 -3.49 -16.84 7.18
CA ARG A 207 -4.26 -18.00 6.75
C ARG A 207 -3.49 -18.94 5.84
N ASP A 208 -2.43 -18.47 5.18
CA ASP A 208 -1.55 -19.29 4.37
C ASP A 208 -0.43 -19.89 5.24
N GLU A 209 -0.44 -21.22 5.38
CA GLU A 209 0.57 -21.99 6.13
C GLU A 209 2.00 -21.69 5.64
N GLY A 210 2.16 -21.27 4.39
CA GLY A 210 3.43 -20.88 3.79
C GLY A 210 4.13 -19.70 4.48
N HIS A 211 3.45 -18.92 5.32
CA HIS A 211 4.03 -17.76 6.01
C HIS A 211 4.20 -17.95 7.53
N HIS A 212 3.71 -19.05 8.12
CA HIS A 212 3.80 -19.29 9.58
C HIS A 212 5.25 -19.33 10.09
N GLY A 213 6.18 -19.81 9.28
CA GLY A 213 7.62 -19.76 9.57
C GLY A 213 8.13 -18.32 9.74
N GLY A 214 7.70 -17.44 8.83
CA GLY A 214 7.98 -16.00 8.84
C GLY A 214 7.47 -15.31 10.09
N PHE A 215 6.21 -15.54 10.47
CA PHE A 215 5.64 -15.00 11.70
C PHE A 215 6.39 -15.47 12.95
N SER A 216 6.73 -16.77 13.00
CA SER A 216 7.49 -17.32 14.13
C SER A 216 8.88 -16.69 14.25
N TYR A 217 9.54 -16.45 13.12
CA TYR A 217 10.83 -15.76 13.08
C TYR A 217 10.69 -14.29 13.51
N ALA A 218 9.67 -13.57 13.04
CA ALA A 218 9.39 -12.19 13.43
C ALA A 218 9.14 -12.05 14.95
N MET A 219 8.41 -12.98 15.55
CA MET A 219 8.18 -13.01 17.00
C MET A 219 9.47 -13.26 17.79
N ALA A 220 10.37 -14.11 17.27
CA ALA A 220 11.69 -14.33 17.87
C ALA A 220 12.58 -13.07 17.78
N VAL A 221 12.53 -12.35 16.65
CA VAL A 221 13.20 -11.05 16.48
C VAL A 221 12.65 -10.03 17.47
N ALA A 222 11.32 -9.97 17.64
CA ALA A 222 10.67 -9.10 18.62
C ALA A 222 11.11 -9.42 20.06
N ASP A 223 11.19 -10.69 20.45
CA ASP A 223 11.65 -11.10 21.79
C ASP A 223 13.12 -10.71 22.04
N LYS A 224 13.99 -10.85 21.03
CA LYS A 224 15.40 -10.47 21.12
C LYS A 224 15.56 -8.96 21.27
N TYR A 225 15.10 -8.19 20.28
CA TYR A 225 15.38 -6.75 20.20
C TYR A 225 14.47 -5.91 21.11
N GLY A 226 13.31 -6.43 21.51
CA GLY A 226 12.45 -5.75 22.49
C GLY A 226 13.12 -5.56 23.86
N LYS A 227 14.15 -6.37 24.18
CA LYS A 227 14.91 -6.31 25.44
C LYS A 227 16.08 -5.31 25.38
N GLU A 228 16.43 -4.78 24.20
CA GLU A 228 17.57 -3.90 24.00
C GLU A 228 17.20 -2.43 24.26
N ILE A 229 17.14 -2.04 25.53
CA ILE A 229 16.65 -0.72 25.97
C ILE A 229 17.34 0.44 25.24
N GLY A 230 16.52 1.36 24.71
CA GLY A 230 16.97 2.64 24.15
C GLY A 230 17.49 2.56 22.72
N THR A 231 17.52 1.37 22.13
CA THR A 231 17.94 1.16 20.73
C THR A 231 16.83 1.53 19.74
N LYS A 232 17.20 1.88 18.49
CA LYS A 232 16.24 2.10 17.40
C LYS A 232 15.40 0.84 17.14
N MET A 233 16.04 -0.32 17.18
CA MET A 233 15.39 -1.62 16.99
C MET A 233 14.32 -1.89 18.06
N GLN A 234 14.53 -1.52 19.32
CA GLN A 234 13.47 -1.63 20.33
C GLN A 234 12.24 -0.80 19.95
N GLY A 235 12.44 0.44 19.49
CA GLY A 235 11.35 1.30 18.99
C GLY A 235 10.59 0.64 17.84
N THR A 236 11.32 0.08 16.87
CA THR A 236 10.77 -0.69 15.75
C THR A 236 9.95 -1.89 16.18
N ILE A 237 10.45 -2.69 17.14
CA ILE A 237 9.71 -3.83 17.69
C ILE A 237 8.41 -3.35 18.32
N PHE A 238 8.44 -2.27 19.10
CA PHE A 238 7.24 -1.76 19.77
C PHE A 238 6.25 -1.17 18.77
N GLY A 239 6.73 -0.48 17.73
CA GLY A 239 5.89 -0.04 16.61
C GLY A 239 5.22 -1.22 15.90
N ALA A 240 5.95 -2.33 15.69
CA ALA A 240 5.40 -3.54 15.09
C ALA A 240 4.36 -4.25 15.96
N LEU A 241 4.63 -4.37 17.27
CA LEU A 241 3.69 -4.98 18.23
C LEU A 241 2.43 -4.12 18.45
N LEU A 242 2.59 -2.79 18.46
CA LEU A 242 1.47 -1.85 18.48
C LEU A 242 0.60 -2.00 17.23
N ASN A 243 1.25 -2.12 16.06
CA ASN A 243 0.57 -2.37 14.80
C ASN A 243 -0.19 -3.72 14.80
N TYR A 244 0.44 -4.78 15.31
CA TYR A 244 -0.20 -6.08 15.49
C TYR A 244 -1.47 -5.98 16.36
N ASP A 245 -1.40 -5.28 17.50
CA ASP A 245 -2.55 -5.12 18.39
C ASP A 245 -3.72 -4.35 17.77
N ILE A 246 -3.46 -3.29 16.99
CA ILE A 246 -4.54 -2.56 16.31
C ILE A 246 -5.15 -3.41 15.19
N GLN A 247 -4.37 -4.14 14.39
CA GLN A 247 -4.92 -5.03 13.35
C GLN A 247 -5.78 -6.15 13.94
N MET A 248 -5.37 -6.72 15.08
CA MET A 248 -6.16 -7.72 15.81
C MET A 248 -7.48 -7.15 16.36
N PHE A 249 -7.51 -5.86 16.72
CA PHE A 249 -8.72 -5.17 17.15
C PHE A 249 -9.67 -4.85 15.97
N VAL A 250 -9.12 -4.33 14.88
CA VAL A 250 -9.89 -3.87 13.71
C VAL A 250 -10.54 -5.02 12.96
N ARG A 251 -9.82 -6.15 12.84
CA ARG A 251 -10.23 -7.28 12.04
C ARG A 251 -11.68 -7.72 12.32
N PRO A 252 -12.09 -8.12 13.53
CA PRO A 252 -13.46 -8.56 13.80
C PRO A 252 -14.57 -7.59 13.35
N ILE A 253 -14.29 -6.29 13.32
CA ILE A 253 -15.23 -5.28 12.85
C ILE A 253 -15.38 -5.38 11.33
N GLN A 254 -14.26 -5.40 10.60
CA GLN A 254 -14.25 -5.54 9.14
C GLN A 254 -14.79 -6.91 8.70
N GLU A 255 -14.50 -7.98 9.46
CA GLU A 255 -15.04 -9.33 9.25
C GLU A 255 -16.57 -9.31 9.23
N LYS A 256 -17.15 -8.65 10.23
CA LYS A 256 -18.59 -8.51 10.41
C LYS A 256 -19.21 -7.67 9.29
N TRP A 257 -18.55 -6.60 8.84
CA TRP A 257 -19.03 -5.79 7.71
C TRP A 257 -19.19 -6.60 6.43
N VAL A 258 -18.22 -7.45 6.11
CA VAL A 258 -18.32 -8.36 4.96
C VAL A 258 -19.50 -9.33 5.12
N GLU A 259 -19.60 -9.98 6.28
CA GLU A 259 -20.64 -10.99 6.55
C GLU A 259 -22.05 -10.39 6.49
N GLU A 260 -22.22 -9.18 7.02
CA GLU A 260 -23.49 -8.46 7.07
C GLU A 260 -23.76 -7.65 5.79
N LYS A 261 -22.82 -7.64 4.82
CA LYS A 261 -22.86 -6.83 3.60
C LYS A 261 -23.11 -5.35 3.89
N CYS A 262 -22.60 -4.87 5.02
CA CYS A 262 -22.63 -3.47 5.41
C CYS A 262 -21.21 -2.91 5.36
N GLY A 263 -21.06 -1.59 5.41
CA GLY A 263 -19.74 -0.95 5.40
C GLY A 263 -19.69 0.23 6.34
N ALA A 264 -18.49 0.79 6.51
CA ALA A 264 -18.35 2.07 7.18
C ALA A 264 -19.05 3.14 6.32
N SER A 265 -20.18 3.63 6.80
CA SER A 265 -21.04 4.56 6.09
C SER A 265 -21.05 5.97 6.71
N ASN A 266 -20.42 6.12 7.89
CA ASN A 266 -20.19 7.39 8.59
C ASN A 266 -18.83 7.96 8.19
N LEU A 267 -18.64 8.24 6.90
CA LEU A 267 -17.34 8.60 6.34
C LEU A 267 -17.37 10.04 5.85
N GLY A 268 -17.18 11.01 6.73
CA GLY A 268 -17.05 12.41 6.34
C GLY A 268 -16.76 13.36 7.50
N PRO A 269 -16.47 14.64 7.21
CA PRO A 269 -16.17 15.65 8.23
C PRO A 269 -17.25 15.86 9.29
N ALA A 270 -18.50 15.50 8.98
CA ALA A 270 -19.63 15.58 9.91
C ALA A 270 -19.56 14.53 11.03
N ASP A 271 -19.00 13.35 10.74
CA ASP A 271 -18.94 12.22 11.67
C ASP A 271 -17.55 12.08 12.32
N ILE A 272 -16.51 12.33 11.54
CA ILE A 272 -15.11 12.20 11.94
C ILE A 272 -14.39 13.48 11.52
N SER A 273 -13.83 14.21 12.48
CA SER A 273 -13.09 15.44 12.21
C SER A 273 -11.91 15.16 11.26
N PRO A 274 -11.48 16.12 10.42
CA PRO A 274 -10.31 15.92 9.56
C PRO A 274 -9.03 15.56 10.33
N GLU A 275 -8.85 16.06 11.55
CA GLU A 275 -7.72 15.68 12.41
C GLU A 275 -7.80 14.21 12.85
N ASP A 276 -8.96 13.79 13.34
CA ASP A 276 -9.21 12.40 13.74
C ASP A 276 -9.05 11.46 12.54
N TRP A 277 -9.52 11.88 11.37
CA TRP A 277 -9.44 11.11 10.13
C TRP A 277 -7.98 10.84 9.74
N VAL A 278 -7.15 11.88 9.74
CA VAL A 278 -5.72 11.72 9.42
C VAL A 278 -5.04 10.79 10.44
N ALA A 279 -5.30 10.98 11.73
CA ALA A 279 -4.75 10.11 12.77
C ALA A 279 -5.20 8.65 12.63
N PHE A 280 -6.49 8.44 12.38
CA PHE A 280 -7.10 7.14 12.13
C PHE A 280 -6.45 6.44 10.93
N VAL A 281 -6.37 7.11 9.78
CA VAL A 281 -5.81 6.55 8.54
C VAL A 281 -4.34 6.15 8.74
N ILE A 282 -3.53 7.01 9.35
CA ILE A 282 -2.10 6.72 9.60
C ILE A 282 -1.92 5.46 10.45
N ALA A 283 -2.75 5.28 11.48
CA ALA A 283 -2.67 4.17 12.40
C ALA A 283 -3.28 2.87 11.86
N ASP A 284 -4.30 2.95 11.00
CA ASP A 284 -4.97 1.81 10.37
C ASP A 284 -4.07 1.10 9.34
N CYS A 285 -3.17 1.85 8.68
CA CYS A 285 -2.50 1.40 7.45
C CYS A 285 -1.36 0.39 7.61
N ALA A 286 -1.28 -0.35 8.71
CA ALA A 286 -0.30 -1.42 8.89
C ALA A 286 1.20 -1.01 8.75
N VAL A 287 1.56 0.26 8.93
CA VAL A 287 2.89 0.82 8.57
C VAL A 287 3.66 1.53 9.69
N LEU A 288 3.33 1.28 10.95
CA LEU A 288 3.92 2.04 12.08
C LEU A 288 5.36 1.64 12.43
N CYS A 289 5.78 0.44 12.06
CA CYS A 289 7.02 -0.18 12.52
C CYS A 289 8.29 0.61 12.11
N PRO A 290 8.53 0.94 10.82
CA PRO A 290 9.76 1.65 10.44
C PRO A 290 9.73 3.13 10.84
N ALA A 291 8.55 3.72 11.03
CA ALA A 291 8.42 5.08 11.58
C ALA A 291 8.99 5.19 12.99
N ALA A 292 8.94 4.10 13.78
CA ALA A 292 9.51 4.03 15.13
C ALA A 292 11.04 3.74 15.15
N TYR A 293 11.64 3.38 14.01
CA TYR A 293 13.10 3.22 13.90
C TYR A 293 13.83 4.58 13.87
N GLN A 294 13.15 5.62 13.36
CA GLN A 294 13.70 6.96 13.25
C GLN A 294 13.65 7.70 14.60
N ASP A 295 14.34 8.84 14.68
CA ASP A 295 14.22 9.71 15.85
C ASP A 295 12.75 10.08 16.10
N LYS A 296 12.28 9.89 17.34
CA LYS A 296 10.88 10.10 17.73
C LYS A 296 10.33 11.49 17.41
N SER A 297 11.20 12.52 17.32
CA SER A 297 10.80 13.88 16.94
C SER A 297 10.40 13.99 15.47
N LEU A 298 10.88 13.07 14.61
CA LEU A 298 10.60 13.04 13.17
C LEU A 298 9.25 12.41 12.85
N TYR A 299 8.59 11.73 13.80
CA TYR A 299 7.30 11.10 13.56
C TYR A 299 6.27 12.10 13.00
N LYS A 300 6.25 13.34 13.52
CA LYS A 300 5.34 14.38 13.03
C LYS A 300 5.53 14.67 11.53
N SER A 301 6.78 14.77 11.08
CA SER A 301 7.13 15.03 9.67
C SER A 301 6.91 13.82 8.77
N THR A 302 6.93 12.61 9.34
CA THR A 302 6.63 11.34 8.65
C THR A 302 5.13 11.16 8.38
N ARG A 303 4.24 11.74 9.20
CA ARG A 303 2.77 11.60 9.06
C ARG A 303 2.23 11.98 7.67
N ALA A 304 2.82 12.98 7.02
CA ALA A 304 2.39 13.41 5.69
C ALA A 304 2.48 12.30 4.64
N GLY A 305 3.59 11.56 4.68
CA GLY A 305 3.82 10.36 3.88
C GLY A 305 2.78 9.29 4.13
N LEU A 306 2.72 8.85 5.39
CA LEU A 306 1.82 7.78 5.85
C LEU A 306 0.36 8.04 5.45
N PHE A 307 -0.07 9.29 5.52
CA PHE A 307 -1.43 9.65 5.15
C PHE A 307 -1.64 9.64 3.62
N VAL A 308 -0.71 10.24 2.85
CA VAL A 308 -0.87 10.31 1.39
C VAL A 308 -0.76 8.93 0.73
N GLY A 309 0.08 8.04 1.25
CA GLY A 309 0.17 6.66 0.78
C GLY A 309 -1.20 5.98 0.75
N THR A 310 -2.00 6.16 1.80
CA THR A 310 -3.37 5.62 1.87
C THR A 310 -4.33 6.32 0.92
N VAL A 311 -4.28 7.65 0.82
CA VAL A 311 -5.14 8.41 -0.11
C VAL A 311 -4.92 7.92 -1.55
N VAL A 312 -3.65 7.70 -1.94
CA VAL A 312 -3.31 7.19 -3.28
C VAL A 312 -3.78 5.74 -3.44
N THR A 313 -3.52 4.88 -2.46
CA THR A 313 -3.92 3.46 -2.51
C THR A 313 -5.43 3.32 -2.63
N ASN A 314 -6.20 3.97 -1.76
CA ASN A 314 -7.67 3.93 -1.82
C ASN A 314 -8.19 4.48 -3.15
N SER A 315 -7.55 5.48 -3.73
CA SER A 315 -8.00 6.02 -5.03
C SER A 315 -7.78 5.05 -6.20
N HIS A 316 -6.91 4.05 -6.05
CA HIS A 316 -6.73 2.96 -7.01
C HIS A 316 -7.57 1.72 -6.64
N ASP A 317 -7.86 1.48 -5.36
CA ASP A 317 -8.53 0.27 -4.85
C ASP A 317 -10.04 0.46 -4.60
N PHE A 318 -10.57 1.68 -4.75
CA PHE A 318 -11.90 2.05 -4.26
C PHE A 318 -13.05 1.16 -4.79
N LEU A 319 -13.02 0.72 -6.05
CA LEU A 319 -14.00 -0.24 -6.59
C LEU A 319 -14.17 -1.46 -5.67
N PHE A 320 -13.04 -2.02 -5.20
CA PHE A 320 -13.02 -3.22 -4.39
C PHE A 320 -13.38 -2.92 -2.94
N ASP A 321 -12.91 -1.80 -2.40
CA ASP A 321 -13.34 -1.31 -1.08
C ASP A 321 -14.87 -1.13 -1.02
N ARG A 322 -15.48 -0.59 -2.10
CA ARG A 322 -16.94 -0.45 -2.26
C ARG A 322 -17.64 -1.80 -2.44
N ALA A 323 -17.01 -2.76 -3.11
CA ALA A 323 -17.59 -4.08 -3.38
C ALA A 323 -17.67 -4.98 -2.14
N CYS A 324 -16.64 -4.92 -1.29
CA CYS A 324 -16.47 -5.80 -0.14
C CYS A 324 -16.79 -5.16 1.20
N SER A 325 -16.95 -3.83 1.24
CA SER A 325 -17.34 -3.05 2.42
C SER A 325 -16.47 -3.24 3.68
N ASN A 326 -15.29 -3.83 3.53
CA ASN A 326 -14.40 -4.19 4.62
C ASN A 326 -13.36 -3.11 4.93
N ARG A 327 -13.20 -2.10 4.08
CA ARG A 327 -12.19 -1.05 4.26
C ARG A 327 -12.82 0.34 4.16
N ILE A 328 -12.30 1.21 5.00
CA ILE A 328 -12.65 2.63 5.01
C ILE A 328 -11.81 3.34 3.94
N SER A 329 -12.44 4.26 3.19
CA SER A 329 -11.79 4.90 2.04
C SER A 329 -11.74 6.42 2.16
N CYS A 330 -10.58 7.00 1.92
CA CYS A 330 -10.41 8.45 1.78
C CYS A 330 -11.25 9.04 0.62
N VAL A 331 -11.58 8.23 -0.39
CA VAL A 331 -12.45 8.63 -1.50
C VAL A 331 -13.88 8.86 -0.99
N MET A 332 -14.39 7.97 -0.11
CA MET A 332 -15.71 8.13 0.51
C MET A 332 -15.76 9.36 1.43
N TYR A 333 -14.69 9.59 2.21
CA TYR A 333 -14.60 10.79 3.04
C TYR A 333 -14.68 12.08 2.23
N ALA A 334 -13.97 12.12 1.09
CA ALA A 334 -14.03 13.24 0.16
C ALA A 334 -15.40 13.35 -0.54
N SER A 335 -16.10 12.22 -0.76
CA SER A 335 -17.45 12.21 -1.32
C SER A 335 -18.47 12.81 -0.35
N ALA A 336 -18.43 12.42 0.92
CA ALA A 336 -19.30 13.00 1.95
C ALA A 336 -18.99 14.48 2.24
N ALA A 337 -17.73 14.90 2.06
CA ALA A 337 -17.34 16.31 2.08
C ALA A 337 -17.86 17.10 0.86
N GLY A 338 -18.37 16.44 -0.18
CA GLY A 338 -18.88 17.07 -1.40
C GLY A 338 -17.81 17.50 -2.41
N VAL A 339 -16.56 17.05 -2.24
CA VAL A 339 -15.41 17.52 -3.03
C VAL A 339 -14.83 16.47 -3.98
N ALA A 340 -15.18 15.19 -3.82
CA ALA A 340 -14.64 14.11 -4.66
C ALA A 340 -14.95 14.28 -6.15
N GLN A 341 -16.12 14.83 -6.50
CA GLN A 341 -16.52 15.12 -7.89
C GLN A 341 -15.58 16.10 -8.61
N TYR A 342 -14.85 16.92 -7.87
CA TYR A 342 -13.85 17.85 -8.38
C TYR A 342 -12.42 17.30 -8.30
N SER A 343 -12.26 16.05 -7.85
CA SER A 343 -10.95 15.38 -7.67
C SER A 343 -10.04 16.12 -6.67
N VAL A 344 -10.60 16.79 -5.66
CA VAL A 344 -9.80 17.53 -4.67
C VAL A 344 -8.90 16.61 -3.85
N HIS A 345 -9.35 15.39 -3.53
CA HIS A 345 -8.52 14.37 -2.87
C HIS A 345 -7.32 13.94 -3.73
N CYS A 346 -7.50 13.90 -5.05
CA CYS A 346 -6.41 13.61 -5.99
C CYS A 346 -5.40 14.76 -6.03
N ALA A 347 -5.87 16.01 -6.13
CA ALA A 347 -5.01 17.18 -6.10
C ALA A 347 -4.25 17.33 -4.77
N PHE A 348 -4.89 16.98 -3.65
CA PHE A 348 -4.25 16.89 -2.33
C PHE A 348 -3.09 15.89 -2.35
N ALA A 349 -3.32 14.68 -2.89
CA ALA A 349 -2.29 13.66 -2.98
C ALA A 349 -1.12 14.12 -3.86
N THR A 350 -1.39 14.67 -5.05
CA THR A 350 -0.37 15.24 -5.94
C THR A 350 0.44 16.34 -5.25
N SER A 351 -0.22 17.25 -4.53
CA SER A 351 0.46 18.33 -3.79
C SER A 351 1.38 17.81 -2.69
N THR A 352 0.93 16.76 -1.99
CA THR A 352 1.71 16.15 -0.92
C THR A 352 2.93 15.44 -1.50
N ILE A 353 2.75 14.63 -2.54
CA ILE A 353 3.86 13.92 -3.21
C ILE A 353 4.89 14.90 -3.79
N ASP A 354 4.46 15.98 -4.43
CA ASP A 354 5.37 17.04 -4.92
C ASP A 354 6.15 17.70 -3.77
N ALA A 355 5.50 17.97 -2.63
CA ALA A 355 6.17 18.55 -1.47
C ALA A 355 7.18 17.59 -0.82
N LEU A 356 6.83 16.29 -0.72
CA LEU A 356 7.73 15.25 -0.20
C LEU A 356 8.98 15.10 -1.08
N VAL A 357 8.84 15.06 -2.40
CA VAL A 357 10.02 14.92 -3.29
C VAL A 357 10.90 16.18 -3.26
N GLN A 358 10.31 17.37 -3.13
CA GLN A 358 11.06 18.62 -2.97
C GLN A 358 11.86 18.63 -1.66
N ARG A 359 11.26 18.15 -0.57
CA ARG A 359 11.95 17.99 0.72
C ARG A 359 13.18 17.09 0.58
N VAL A 360 13.03 15.94 -0.09
CA VAL A 360 14.15 15.01 -0.37
C VAL A 360 15.23 15.67 -1.24
N GLY A 361 14.84 16.44 -2.26
CA GLY A 361 15.76 17.10 -3.18
C GLY A 361 16.60 18.23 -2.56
N GLN A 362 16.12 18.90 -1.50
CA GLN A 362 16.81 20.06 -0.92
C GLN A 362 18.05 19.71 -0.10
N ASN A 363 18.03 18.61 0.66
CA ASN A 363 19.11 18.26 1.58
C ASN A 363 19.52 16.78 1.51
N GLY A 364 18.89 15.98 0.64
CA GLY A 364 19.14 14.55 0.49
C GLY A 364 18.74 13.68 1.69
N THR A 365 18.13 14.28 2.72
CA THR A 365 17.64 13.54 3.89
C THR A 365 16.31 12.91 3.56
N VAL A 366 16.19 11.62 3.83
CA VAL A 366 14.98 10.84 3.54
C VAL A 366 14.34 10.41 4.85
N LEU A 367 13.09 10.80 5.04
CA LEU A 367 12.27 10.30 6.13
C LEU A 367 11.52 9.04 5.71
N TYR A 368 11.11 8.22 6.67
CA TYR A 368 10.30 7.05 6.36
C TYR A 368 8.99 7.44 5.65
N GLY A 369 8.38 8.56 6.04
CA GLY A 369 7.19 9.07 5.35
C GLY A 369 7.45 9.45 3.89
N ASP A 370 8.66 9.93 3.54
CA ASP A 370 8.99 10.21 2.14
C ASP A 370 9.02 8.92 1.32
N VAL A 371 9.66 7.89 1.86
CA VAL A 371 9.71 6.55 1.26
C VAL A 371 8.31 5.97 1.10
N GLU A 372 7.54 5.90 2.19
CA GLU A 372 6.22 5.30 2.19
C GLU A 372 5.29 6.03 1.22
N GLY A 373 5.15 7.36 1.33
CA GLY A 373 4.21 8.09 0.48
C GLY A 373 4.56 8.02 -0.99
N ILE A 374 5.83 8.28 -1.35
CA ILE A 374 6.27 8.36 -2.75
C ILE A 374 6.39 6.97 -3.39
N ALA A 375 6.90 5.97 -2.66
CA ALA A 375 6.94 4.61 -3.17
C ALA A 375 5.53 4.05 -3.30
N THR A 376 4.64 4.18 -2.30
CA THR A 376 3.25 3.75 -2.41
C THR A 376 2.56 4.41 -3.61
N ALA A 377 2.83 5.69 -3.86
CA ALA A 377 2.28 6.39 -5.01
C ALA A 377 2.78 5.83 -6.36
N ALA A 378 4.06 5.47 -6.44
CA ALA A 378 4.63 4.82 -7.62
C ALA A 378 4.13 3.37 -7.80
N TRP A 379 3.85 2.67 -6.70
CA TRP A 379 3.51 1.26 -6.74
C TRP A 379 2.03 0.99 -6.96
N SER A 380 1.13 1.81 -6.39
CA SER A 380 -0.33 1.65 -6.50
C SER A 380 -0.83 1.41 -7.93
N PRO A 381 -0.48 2.24 -8.94
CA PRO A 381 -0.96 2.04 -10.30
C PRO A 381 -0.37 0.81 -11.01
N PHE A 382 0.77 0.30 -10.56
CA PHE A 382 1.43 -0.87 -11.14
C PHE A 382 1.23 -2.14 -10.30
N ASN A 383 0.49 -2.04 -9.20
CA ASN A 383 0.05 -3.19 -8.43
C ASN A 383 -1.09 -3.88 -9.18
N THR A 384 -0.74 -5.02 -9.75
CA THR A 384 -1.62 -5.90 -10.52
C THR A 384 -2.82 -6.42 -9.71
N ARG A 385 -2.80 -6.30 -8.37
CA ARG A 385 -3.95 -6.57 -7.50
C ARG A 385 -5.13 -5.63 -7.80
N TYR A 386 -4.86 -4.35 -8.10
CA TYR A 386 -5.89 -3.31 -8.26
C TYR A 386 -6.43 -3.18 -9.68
N ARG A 387 -5.84 -3.89 -10.63
CA ARG A 387 -6.24 -3.91 -12.04
C ARG A 387 -6.26 -2.51 -12.67
N SER A 388 -5.39 -1.61 -12.21
CA SER A 388 -5.49 -0.18 -12.48
C SER A 388 -5.44 0.14 -13.98
N TRP A 389 -4.58 -0.53 -14.74
CA TRP A 389 -4.47 -0.31 -16.18
C TRP A 389 -5.61 -0.92 -16.98
N GLN A 390 -6.09 -2.10 -16.57
CA GLN A 390 -7.28 -2.71 -17.15
C GLN A 390 -8.49 -1.79 -16.97
N ARG A 391 -8.68 -1.28 -15.76
CA ARG A 391 -9.78 -0.39 -15.40
C ARG A 391 -9.66 0.96 -16.08
N LEU A 392 -8.47 1.55 -16.17
CA LEU A 392 -8.24 2.81 -16.90
C LEU A 392 -8.79 2.74 -18.33
N VAL A 393 -8.43 1.69 -19.09
CA VAL A 393 -8.88 1.52 -20.47
C VAL A 393 -10.40 1.35 -20.54
N LYS A 394 -10.97 0.47 -19.71
CA LYS A 394 -12.41 0.21 -19.71
C LYS A 394 -13.20 1.45 -19.32
N TYR A 395 -12.83 2.10 -18.22
CA TYR A 395 -13.51 3.26 -17.68
C TYR A 395 -13.44 4.43 -18.65
N THR A 396 -12.27 4.72 -19.22
CA THR A 396 -12.13 5.84 -20.16
C THR A 396 -13.01 5.64 -21.40
N ARG A 397 -13.10 4.42 -21.93
CA ARG A 397 -13.96 4.12 -23.09
C ARG A 397 -15.45 4.21 -22.74
N LEU A 398 -15.86 3.71 -21.57
CA LEU A 398 -17.24 3.82 -21.10
C LEU A 398 -17.64 5.29 -20.86
N LEU A 399 -16.78 6.06 -20.20
CA LEU A 399 -16.98 7.50 -19.99
C LEU A 399 -17.09 8.25 -21.33
N SER A 400 -16.23 7.93 -22.30
CA SER A 400 -16.21 8.61 -23.61
C SER A 400 -17.46 8.33 -24.45
N ARG A 401 -18.19 7.26 -24.13
CA ARG A 401 -19.47 6.87 -24.79
C ARG A 401 -20.69 7.38 -24.04
N SER A 402 -20.52 7.74 -22.78
CA SER A 402 -21.59 8.25 -21.95
C SER A 402 -22.00 9.65 -22.41
N SER A 403 -23.30 9.90 -22.43
CA SER A 403 -23.85 11.23 -22.67
C SER A 403 -24.04 12.04 -21.37
N SER A 404 -23.62 11.51 -20.23
CA SER A 404 -23.79 12.18 -18.94
C SER A 404 -22.81 13.37 -18.80
N PRO A 405 -23.27 14.52 -18.27
CA PRO A 405 -22.41 15.65 -17.93
C PRO A 405 -21.30 15.27 -16.94
N GLU A 406 -21.60 14.42 -15.97
CA GLU A 406 -20.67 13.93 -14.95
C GLU A 406 -19.52 13.12 -15.58
N ALA A 407 -19.84 12.24 -16.54
CA ALA A 407 -18.83 11.49 -17.28
C ALA A 407 -17.90 12.40 -18.09
N THR A 408 -18.47 13.43 -18.73
CA THR A 408 -17.71 14.45 -19.48
C THR A 408 -16.82 15.27 -18.54
N ALA A 409 -17.35 15.69 -17.39
CA ALA A 409 -16.64 16.45 -16.38
C ALA A 409 -15.48 15.65 -15.79
N LEU A 410 -15.65 14.35 -15.54
CA LEU A 410 -14.60 13.47 -15.04
C LEU A 410 -13.46 13.31 -16.06
N LEU A 411 -13.77 13.08 -17.34
CA LEU A 411 -12.75 13.03 -18.39
C LEU A 411 -11.99 14.36 -18.49
N ALA A 412 -12.69 15.49 -18.40
CA ALA A 412 -12.05 16.80 -18.39
C ALA A 412 -11.20 17.04 -17.13
N ALA A 413 -11.65 16.58 -15.95
CA ALA A 413 -10.88 16.66 -14.71
C ALA A 413 -9.61 15.82 -14.78
N SER A 414 -9.68 14.60 -15.31
CA SER A 414 -8.51 13.70 -15.44
C SER A 414 -7.38 14.27 -16.30
N ARG A 415 -7.68 15.21 -17.20
CA ARG A 415 -6.72 15.86 -18.10
C ARG A 415 -6.14 17.15 -17.53
N ARG A 416 -6.63 17.60 -16.38
CA ARG A 416 -6.10 18.77 -15.69
C ARG A 416 -5.03 18.30 -14.70
N ASP A 417 -3.80 18.71 -14.92
CA ASP A 417 -2.69 18.46 -13.98
C ASP A 417 -2.80 19.49 -12.84
N THR A 418 -3.45 19.11 -11.74
CA THR A 418 -3.84 20.03 -10.65
C THR A 418 -3.20 19.69 -9.31
N VAL A 419 -2.96 20.76 -8.55
CA VAL A 419 -2.51 20.74 -7.15
C VAL A 419 -3.30 21.77 -6.35
N LEU A 420 -3.17 21.74 -5.03
CA LEU A 420 -3.79 22.68 -4.11
C LEU A 420 -2.95 23.95 -3.95
N SER A 421 -3.63 25.09 -3.87
CA SER A 421 -3.05 26.35 -3.41
C SER A 421 -2.97 26.40 -1.89
N GLY A 422 -1.95 27.10 -1.36
CA GLY A 422 -1.77 27.25 0.09
C GLY A 422 -1.59 25.93 0.84
N PHE A 423 -1.03 24.90 0.20
CA PHE A 423 -0.76 23.59 0.80
C PHE A 423 0.47 23.65 1.73
N ASP A 424 0.37 23.03 2.90
CA ASP A 424 1.47 22.88 3.86
C ASP A 424 1.62 21.39 4.23
N VAL A 425 2.79 20.83 3.90
CA VAL A 425 3.12 19.41 4.16
C VAL A 425 3.40 19.14 5.64
N ASP A 426 3.81 20.14 6.40
CA ASP A 426 4.12 20.00 7.83
C ASP A 426 2.86 20.09 8.72
N ASP A 427 1.77 20.61 8.16
CA ASP A 427 0.42 20.58 8.74
C ASP A 427 -0.55 19.76 7.86
N ILE A 428 -0.27 18.46 7.73
CA ILE A 428 -1.08 17.55 6.92
C ILE A 428 -2.56 17.52 7.35
N SER A 429 -2.84 17.62 8.66
CA SER A 429 -4.20 17.65 9.20
C SER A 429 -4.94 18.93 8.83
N GLY A 430 -4.31 20.09 8.96
CA GLY A 430 -4.91 21.36 8.52
C GLY A 430 -5.06 21.45 7.01
N SER A 431 -4.09 20.95 6.24
CA SER A 431 -4.17 20.88 4.78
C SER A 431 -5.31 19.96 4.31
N TRP A 432 -5.50 18.80 4.94
CA TRP A 432 -6.65 17.92 4.67
C TRP A 432 -7.97 18.58 5.06
N ALA A 433 -8.03 19.23 6.23
CA ALA A 433 -9.21 19.95 6.68
C ALA A 433 -9.66 21.01 5.67
N ARG A 434 -8.73 21.81 5.13
CA ARG A 434 -9.02 22.80 4.08
C ARG A 434 -9.49 22.15 2.78
N ALA A 435 -8.91 21.00 2.40
CA ALA A 435 -9.30 20.30 1.19
C ALA A 435 -10.70 19.68 1.28
N MET A 436 -11.17 19.36 2.49
CA MET A 436 -12.46 18.69 2.74
C MET A 436 -13.59 19.65 3.12
N THR A 437 -13.46 20.94 2.78
CA THR A 437 -14.54 21.92 2.94
C THR A 437 -15.32 22.12 1.65
N VAL A 438 -16.60 22.47 1.77
CA VAL A 438 -17.42 22.92 0.64
C VAL A 438 -16.75 24.13 -0.04
N GLY A 439 -16.61 24.09 -1.36
CA GLY A 439 -15.93 25.13 -2.14
C GLY A 439 -14.41 24.92 -2.30
N ALA A 440 -13.86 23.82 -1.81
CA ALA A 440 -12.42 23.53 -1.94
C ALA A 440 -11.94 23.36 -3.39
N GLU A 441 -12.84 23.21 -4.37
CA GLU A 441 -12.51 23.26 -5.79
C GLU A 441 -11.85 24.59 -6.22
N ASP A 442 -12.13 25.70 -5.51
CA ASP A 442 -11.47 26.99 -5.76
C ASP A 442 -9.99 26.99 -5.35
N LEU A 443 -9.55 25.99 -4.58
CA LEU A 443 -8.14 25.81 -4.22
C LEU A 443 -7.34 25.17 -5.34
N LEU A 444 -7.99 24.56 -6.33
CA LEU A 444 -7.34 23.86 -7.43
C LEU A 444 -6.61 24.86 -8.34
N ARG A 445 -5.33 24.60 -8.58
CA ARG A 445 -4.51 25.35 -9.53
C ARG A 445 -3.75 24.40 -10.44
N GLU A 446 -3.33 24.90 -11.59
CA GLU A 446 -2.44 24.17 -12.47
C GLU A 446 -1.10 23.87 -11.78
N ARG A 447 -0.64 22.64 -11.95
CA ARG A 447 0.66 22.17 -11.48
C ARG A 447 1.74 22.66 -12.44
N ILE A 448 2.81 23.24 -11.89
CA ILE A 448 3.94 23.72 -12.69
C ILE A 448 4.86 22.55 -12.95
N THR A 449 4.99 22.14 -14.21
CA THR A 449 5.74 20.96 -14.62
C THR A 449 6.64 21.22 -15.82
N THR A 450 7.62 20.32 -15.99
CA THR A 450 8.52 20.25 -17.13
C THR A 450 8.34 18.88 -17.81
N GLY A 451 8.41 18.86 -19.14
CA GLY A 451 8.37 17.63 -19.93
C GLY A 451 9.73 16.92 -19.92
N TYR A 452 9.71 15.61 -19.72
CA TYR A 452 10.89 14.75 -19.71
C TYR A 452 10.69 13.57 -20.65
N MET A 453 11.70 13.31 -21.49
CA MET A 453 11.67 12.23 -22.46
C MET A 453 12.32 10.97 -21.87
N PRO A 454 11.55 9.90 -21.58
CA PRO A 454 12.08 8.67 -21.00
C PRO A 454 12.86 7.86 -22.02
N ALA A 455 13.61 6.85 -21.57
CA ALA A 455 14.23 5.89 -22.49
C ALA A 455 13.17 5.03 -23.24
N PRO A 456 13.49 4.45 -24.41
CA PRO A 456 12.58 3.55 -25.13
C PRO A 456 12.19 2.31 -24.31
N ALA A 457 10.95 1.86 -24.46
CA ALA A 457 10.35 0.77 -23.67
C ALA A 457 10.22 -0.55 -24.45
N ASN A 458 11.13 -0.81 -25.40
CA ASN A 458 11.06 -1.96 -26.32
C ASN A 458 10.98 -3.32 -25.63
N GLU A 459 11.50 -3.41 -24.40
CA GLU A 459 11.42 -4.60 -23.54
C GLU A 459 9.97 -5.06 -23.29
N LEU A 460 8.99 -4.15 -23.33
CA LEU A 460 7.57 -4.51 -23.14
C LEU A 460 7.04 -5.44 -24.24
N LEU A 461 7.68 -5.49 -25.41
CA LEU A 461 7.29 -6.38 -26.51
C LEU A 461 7.73 -7.84 -26.27
N ASP A 462 8.68 -8.07 -25.35
CA ASP A 462 9.27 -9.38 -25.06
C ASP A 462 9.53 -9.55 -23.56
N ILE A 463 8.45 -9.46 -22.78
CA ILE A 463 8.52 -9.65 -21.32
C ILE A 463 8.64 -11.16 -21.01
N PRO A 464 9.63 -11.58 -20.20
CA PRO A 464 9.79 -12.98 -19.80
C PRO A 464 8.53 -13.56 -19.16
N GLY A 465 8.05 -14.71 -19.67
CA GLY A 465 6.88 -15.41 -19.13
C GLY A 465 5.54 -14.78 -19.52
N MET A 466 5.54 -13.76 -20.38
CA MET A 466 4.32 -13.13 -20.88
C MET A 466 4.16 -13.33 -22.38
N THR A 467 2.91 -13.34 -22.83
CA THR A 467 2.57 -13.31 -24.26
C THR A 467 1.98 -11.94 -24.59
N PRO A 468 2.35 -11.34 -25.74
CA PRO A 468 1.67 -10.15 -26.24
C PRO A 468 0.15 -10.34 -26.32
N PRO A 469 -0.65 -9.27 -26.21
CA PRO A 469 -2.10 -9.37 -26.25
C PRO A 469 -2.55 -9.90 -27.61
N LYS A 470 -3.46 -10.87 -27.62
CA LYS A 470 -4.03 -11.41 -28.87
C LYS A 470 -4.99 -10.38 -29.48
N ILE A 471 -4.50 -9.52 -30.36
CA ILE A 471 -5.27 -8.43 -30.98
C ILE A 471 -5.34 -8.58 -32.50
N CYS A 472 -6.24 -7.83 -33.16
CA CYS A 472 -6.36 -7.89 -34.61
C CYS A 472 -5.15 -7.22 -35.31
N PRO A 473 -4.89 -7.53 -36.60
CA PRO A 473 -3.72 -7.00 -37.30
C PRO A 473 -3.62 -5.48 -37.33
N SER A 474 -4.75 -4.77 -37.47
CA SER A 474 -4.76 -3.29 -37.46
C SER A 474 -4.41 -2.71 -36.08
N CYS A 475 -4.90 -3.32 -35.00
CA CYS A 475 -4.56 -2.90 -33.64
C CYS A 475 -3.13 -3.28 -33.25
N THR A 476 -2.55 -4.33 -33.87
CA THR A 476 -1.17 -4.76 -33.61
C THR A 476 -0.19 -3.65 -33.98
N VAL A 477 -0.33 -3.08 -35.18
CA VAL A 477 0.54 -1.98 -35.64
C VAL A 477 0.46 -0.78 -34.69
N LEU A 478 -0.75 -0.39 -34.29
CA LEU A 478 -0.96 0.74 -33.38
C LEU A 478 -0.40 0.48 -31.97
N PHE A 479 -0.51 -0.76 -31.48
CA PHE A 479 0.02 -1.17 -30.18
C PHE A 479 1.55 -1.13 -30.15
N GLU A 480 2.19 -1.72 -31.17
CA GLU A 480 3.66 -1.70 -31.31
C GLU A 480 4.18 -0.27 -31.47
N GLU A 481 3.53 0.55 -32.30
CA GLU A 481 3.84 1.96 -32.48
C GLU A 481 3.75 2.75 -31.16
N ALA A 482 2.72 2.50 -30.35
CA ALA A 482 2.55 3.15 -29.05
C ALA A 482 3.66 2.78 -28.05
N ILE A 483 4.19 1.55 -28.09
CA ILE A 483 5.29 1.13 -27.22
C ILE A 483 6.62 1.75 -27.65
N ILE A 484 6.89 1.75 -28.97
CA ILE A 484 8.16 2.20 -29.55
C ILE A 484 8.29 3.73 -29.56
N THR A 485 7.19 4.44 -29.80
CA THR A 485 7.19 5.91 -29.84
C THR A 485 7.43 6.46 -28.44
N VAL A 486 8.39 7.36 -28.29
CA VAL A 486 8.69 8.01 -27.02
C VAL A 486 7.97 9.35 -26.95
N ASP A 487 7.18 9.55 -25.89
CA ASP A 487 6.52 10.81 -25.54
C ASP A 487 7.04 11.34 -24.21
N ASP A 488 6.85 12.64 -23.97
CA ASP A 488 7.20 13.25 -22.70
C ASP A 488 6.23 12.84 -21.60
N PHE A 489 6.75 12.63 -20.40
CA PHE A 489 5.97 12.69 -19.17
C PHE A 489 6.24 14.01 -18.44
N TYR A 490 5.32 14.45 -17.59
CA TYR A 490 5.40 15.74 -16.92
C TYR A 490 5.57 15.59 -15.41
N ALA A 491 6.60 16.22 -14.87
CA ALA A 491 6.92 16.23 -13.45
C ALA A 491 7.38 17.62 -13.02
N ILE A 492 7.56 17.86 -11.72
CA ILE A 492 8.23 19.10 -11.29
C ILE A 492 9.66 19.17 -11.83
N ASP A 493 10.21 20.37 -11.91
CA ASP A 493 11.59 20.58 -12.38
C ASP A 493 12.63 19.93 -11.46
N GLY A 494 13.77 19.52 -12.02
CA GLY A 494 14.93 19.00 -11.28
C GLY A 494 15.17 17.48 -11.34
N LEU A 495 14.51 16.72 -12.23
CA LEU A 495 14.86 15.31 -12.43
C LEU A 495 16.19 15.17 -13.17
N SER A 496 17.10 14.32 -12.65
CA SER A 496 18.38 14.06 -13.30
C SER A 496 18.21 13.14 -14.52
N GLY A 497 19.14 13.23 -15.47
CA GLY A 497 19.14 12.38 -16.66
C GLY A 497 19.18 10.87 -16.35
N ASP A 498 19.86 10.47 -15.27
CA ASP A 498 19.94 9.07 -14.83
C ASP A 498 18.58 8.56 -14.34
N ILE A 499 17.78 9.41 -13.68
CA ILE A 499 16.43 9.06 -13.24
C ILE A 499 15.49 8.97 -14.44
N VAL A 500 15.52 9.97 -15.31
CA VAL A 500 14.66 10.07 -16.51
C VAL A 500 14.90 8.89 -17.46
N SER A 501 16.17 8.51 -17.66
CA SER A 501 16.57 7.40 -18.53
C SER A 501 16.47 6.01 -17.87
N SER A 502 16.03 5.94 -16.61
CA SER A 502 16.00 4.69 -15.89
C SER A 502 14.97 3.70 -16.46
N ARG A 503 15.29 2.41 -16.38
CA ARG A 503 14.44 1.32 -16.88
C ARG A 503 13.02 1.35 -16.30
N ALA A 504 12.87 1.63 -15.00
CA ALA A 504 11.56 1.70 -14.36
C ALA A 504 10.65 2.79 -14.98
N VAL A 505 11.19 3.98 -15.23
CA VAL A 505 10.47 5.10 -15.85
C VAL A 505 10.12 4.78 -17.31
N ALA A 506 11.06 4.19 -18.06
CA ALA A 506 10.83 3.76 -19.43
C ALA A 506 9.67 2.74 -19.54
N LEU A 507 9.69 1.70 -18.71
CA LEU A 507 8.65 0.66 -18.67
C LEU A 507 7.30 1.26 -18.27
N ALA A 508 7.26 2.11 -17.24
CA ALA A 508 6.06 2.81 -16.80
C ALA A 508 5.44 3.65 -17.92
N ALA A 509 6.27 4.45 -18.61
CA ALA A 509 5.83 5.30 -19.70
C ALA A 509 5.34 4.50 -20.91
N GLY A 510 5.97 3.37 -21.23
CA GLY A 510 5.53 2.46 -22.30
C GLY A 510 4.18 1.81 -22.02
N ILE A 511 3.96 1.29 -20.81
CA ILE A 511 2.67 0.72 -20.38
C ILE A 511 1.57 1.79 -20.48
N ARG A 512 1.86 2.98 -19.96
CA ARG A 512 0.95 4.13 -20.05
C ARG A 512 0.57 4.45 -21.49
N ARG A 513 1.55 4.62 -22.38
CA ARG A 513 1.28 4.93 -23.79
C ARG A 513 0.40 3.88 -24.46
N ALA A 514 0.69 2.60 -24.24
CA ALA A 514 -0.12 1.52 -24.79
C ALA A 514 -1.58 1.58 -24.30
N CYS A 515 -1.79 1.84 -23.01
CA CYS A 515 -3.13 1.99 -22.43
C CYS A 515 -3.87 3.23 -22.96
N LEU A 516 -3.21 4.39 -23.02
CA LEU A 516 -3.84 5.61 -23.53
C LEU A 516 -4.14 5.51 -25.03
N ALA A 517 -3.29 4.84 -25.81
CA ALA A 517 -3.57 4.52 -27.20
C ALA A 517 -4.82 3.62 -27.31
N ALA A 518 -4.93 2.59 -26.46
CA ALA A 518 -6.10 1.71 -26.39
C ALA A 518 -7.40 2.42 -25.98
N CYS A 519 -7.31 3.59 -25.32
CA CYS A 519 -8.48 4.43 -25.05
C CYS A 519 -9.01 5.15 -26.31
N ASP A 520 -8.23 5.29 -27.38
CA ASP A 520 -8.65 5.92 -28.64
C ASP A 520 -9.64 5.00 -29.40
N ASN A 521 -10.59 5.61 -30.12
CA ASN A 521 -11.54 4.95 -30.99
C ASN A 521 -10.90 4.28 -32.21
N LYS A 522 -9.60 4.51 -32.47
CA LYS A 522 -8.81 3.76 -33.46
C LYS A 522 -8.68 2.27 -33.12
N PHE A 523 -8.72 1.92 -31.84
CA PHE A 523 -8.77 0.53 -31.38
C PHE A 523 -10.21 0.05 -31.27
N CYS A 524 -10.47 -1.19 -31.70
CA CYS A 524 -11.74 -1.84 -31.39
C CYS A 524 -11.79 -2.24 -29.91
N ASP A 525 -13.00 -2.36 -29.35
CA ASP A 525 -13.19 -2.62 -27.91
C ASP A 525 -12.53 -3.90 -27.43
N VAL A 526 -12.66 -4.97 -28.21
CA VAL A 526 -12.04 -6.26 -27.91
C VAL A 526 -10.53 -6.11 -27.75
N CYS A 527 -9.88 -5.40 -28.67
CA CYS A 527 -8.43 -5.20 -28.61
C CYS A 527 -8.04 -4.26 -27.45
N ALA A 528 -8.81 -3.20 -27.21
CA ALA A 528 -8.57 -2.29 -26.10
C ALA A 528 -8.66 -3.01 -24.75
N CYS A 529 -9.68 -3.83 -24.52
CA CYS A 529 -9.84 -4.64 -23.31
C CYS A 529 -8.66 -5.59 -23.10
N ARG A 530 -8.22 -6.27 -24.16
CA ARG A 530 -7.08 -7.19 -24.11
C ARG A 530 -5.76 -6.47 -23.84
N ILE A 531 -5.55 -5.27 -24.39
CA ILE A 531 -4.39 -4.43 -24.09
C ILE A 531 -4.40 -4.01 -22.62
N GLY A 532 -5.53 -3.53 -22.10
CA GLY A 532 -5.65 -3.15 -20.69
C GLY A 532 -5.37 -4.33 -19.73
N PHE A 533 -5.87 -5.52 -20.04
CA PHE A 533 -5.56 -6.73 -19.27
C PHE A 533 -4.07 -7.11 -19.34
N TRP A 534 -3.48 -7.07 -20.54
CA TRP A 534 -2.04 -7.33 -20.71
C TRP A 534 -1.19 -6.32 -19.94
N ALA A 535 -1.52 -5.03 -20.01
CA ALA A 535 -0.80 -3.95 -19.36
C ALA A 535 -0.79 -4.12 -17.84
N ASP A 536 -1.92 -4.52 -17.28
CA ASP A 536 -2.01 -4.86 -15.87
C ASP A 536 -1.09 -6.05 -15.55
N CYS A 537 -1.19 -7.16 -16.28
CA CYS A 537 -0.27 -8.30 -16.11
C CYS A 537 1.20 -7.94 -16.32
N ALA A 538 1.54 -6.94 -17.14
CA ALA A 538 2.91 -6.51 -17.41
C ALA A 538 3.45 -5.59 -16.31
N SER A 539 2.59 -4.98 -15.51
CA SER A 539 2.97 -3.92 -14.57
C SER A 539 3.97 -4.35 -13.50
N TYR A 540 4.02 -5.65 -13.16
CA TYR A 540 5.01 -6.17 -12.20
C TYR A 540 6.47 -5.90 -12.64
N ILE A 541 6.75 -5.72 -13.94
CA ILE A 541 8.10 -5.47 -14.42
C ILE A 541 8.61 -4.08 -14.02
N VAL A 542 7.70 -3.10 -13.93
CA VAL A 542 8.01 -1.76 -13.39
C VAL A 542 8.40 -1.88 -11.93
N LEU A 543 7.62 -2.63 -11.16
CA LEU A 543 7.87 -2.87 -9.74
C LEU A 543 9.19 -3.62 -9.52
N THR A 544 9.45 -4.66 -10.32
CA THR A 544 10.71 -5.42 -10.28
C THR A 544 11.92 -4.53 -10.60
N ALA A 545 11.78 -3.60 -11.55
CA ALA A 545 12.82 -2.63 -11.88
C ALA A 545 13.08 -1.66 -10.71
N LEU A 546 12.03 -1.18 -10.02
CA LEU A 546 12.16 -0.36 -8.81
C LEU A 546 12.80 -1.13 -7.65
N MET A 547 12.42 -2.40 -7.44
CA MET A 547 13.05 -3.25 -6.43
C MET A 547 14.54 -3.46 -6.72
N THR A 548 14.90 -3.60 -8.00
CA THR A 548 16.29 -3.78 -8.42
C THR A 548 17.13 -2.52 -8.19
N SER A 549 16.57 -1.33 -8.47
CA SER A 549 17.27 -0.06 -8.27
C SER A 549 17.40 0.33 -6.79
N ALA A 550 16.48 -0.11 -5.92
CA ALA A 550 16.53 0.13 -4.48
C ALA A 550 17.87 -0.29 -3.84
N TYR A 551 18.53 -1.31 -4.39
CA TYR A 551 19.84 -1.78 -3.91
C TYR A 551 21.04 -1.11 -4.56
N LYS A 552 20.82 -0.31 -5.60
CA LYS A 552 21.88 0.33 -6.40
C LYS A 552 21.97 1.82 -6.12
N PHE A 553 20.84 2.45 -5.85
CA PHE A 553 20.73 3.88 -5.61
C PHE A 553 20.81 4.21 -4.14
N LYS A 554 21.22 5.45 -3.84
CA LYS A 554 21.00 6.00 -2.50
C LYS A 554 19.51 6.20 -2.28
N ALA A 555 19.09 6.21 -1.02
CA ALA A 555 17.68 6.40 -0.63
C ALA A 555 17.01 7.58 -1.36
N ALA A 556 17.65 8.75 -1.38
CA ALA A 556 17.11 9.94 -2.03
C ALA A 556 16.92 9.78 -3.54
N GLU A 557 17.91 9.20 -4.23
CA GLU A 557 17.84 8.95 -5.68
C GLU A 557 16.74 7.93 -6.01
N TRP A 558 16.61 6.89 -5.20
CA TRP A 558 15.56 5.89 -5.37
C TRP A 558 14.16 6.49 -5.15
N VAL A 559 13.98 7.30 -4.10
CA VAL A 559 12.70 8.00 -3.86
C VAL A 559 12.36 8.94 -5.02
N ILE A 560 13.33 9.67 -5.57
CA ILE A 560 13.14 10.50 -6.76
C ILE A 560 12.80 9.65 -8.00
N GLN A 561 13.34 8.43 -8.12
CA GLN A 561 12.96 7.50 -9.17
C GLN A 561 11.51 7.02 -9.02
N CYS A 562 11.08 6.68 -7.80
CA CYS A 562 9.68 6.36 -7.51
C CYS A 562 8.77 7.53 -7.90
N TYR A 563 9.14 8.75 -7.53
CA TYR A 563 8.41 9.94 -7.94
C TYR A 563 8.29 10.09 -9.46
N ALA A 564 9.37 9.84 -10.21
CA ALA A 564 9.33 9.90 -11.68
C ALA A 564 8.38 8.83 -12.27
N VAL A 565 8.37 7.61 -11.71
CA VAL A 565 7.40 6.56 -12.09
C VAL A 565 5.97 6.97 -11.76
N TRP A 566 5.73 7.58 -10.59
CA TRP A 566 4.42 8.11 -10.23
C TRP A 566 3.96 9.23 -11.18
N ALA A 567 4.85 10.16 -11.53
CA ALA A 567 4.53 11.32 -12.38
C ALA A 567 4.00 10.91 -13.76
N VAL A 568 4.50 9.80 -14.31
CA VAL A 568 3.98 9.16 -15.53
C VAL A 568 2.48 8.88 -15.41
N THR A 569 1.99 8.52 -14.23
CA THR A 569 0.58 8.12 -14.01
C THR A 569 -0.38 9.28 -13.74
N VAL A 570 0.13 10.51 -13.63
CA VAL A 570 -0.66 11.70 -13.28
C VAL A 570 -0.95 12.57 -14.49
N SER A 571 -0.02 12.64 -15.45
CA SER A 571 -0.11 13.59 -16.56
C SER A 571 0.33 12.96 -17.89
N PRO A 572 -0.28 13.36 -19.03
CA PRO A 572 -1.48 14.20 -19.21
C PRO A 572 -2.85 13.59 -18.82
N VAL A 573 -2.91 12.35 -18.31
CA VAL A 573 -4.17 11.76 -17.83
C VAL A 573 -3.91 11.14 -16.46
N SER A 574 -4.61 11.64 -15.44
CA SER A 574 -4.54 11.14 -14.07
C SER A 574 -5.34 9.85 -13.93
N ILE A 575 -4.63 8.74 -13.72
CA ILE A 575 -5.23 7.43 -13.48
C ILE A 575 -6.09 7.46 -12.22
N MET A 576 -5.54 8.03 -11.15
CA MET A 576 -6.20 8.14 -9.85
C MET A 576 -7.55 8.85 -9.95
N THR A 577 -7.62 9.92 -10.75
CA THR A 577 -8.86 10.65 -11.04
C THR A 577 -9.86 9.79 -11.79
N ILE A 578 -9.46 9.11 -12.87
CA ILE A 578 -10.35 8.23 -13.64
C ILE A 578 -10.90 7.09 -12.78
N LEU A 579 -10.03 6.39 -12.05
CA LEU A 579 -10.43 5.22 -11.27
C LEU A 579 -11.39 5.60 -10.15
N SER A 580 -10.97 6.45 -9.23
CA SER A 580 -11.79 6.83 -8.07
C SER A 580 -13.08 7.56 -8.49
N GLY A 581 -13.02 8.41 -9.53
CA GLY A 581 -14.20 9.10 -10.04
C GLY A 581 -15.20 8.15 -10.69
N PHE A 582 -14.76 7.21 -11.53
CA PHE A 582 -15.65 6.25 -12.17
C PHE A 582 -16.31 5.33 -11.13
N ASP A 583 -15.52 4.82 -10.18
CA ASP A 583 -16.00 3.95 -9.11
C ASP A 583 -17.05 4.63 -8.22
N LEU A 584 -16.99 5.96 -8.05
CA LEU A 584 -18.00 6.75 -7.33
C LEU A 584 -19.31 6.92 -8.10
N MET A 585 -19.30 6.82 -9.43
CA MET A 585 -20.49 7.09 -10.25
C MET A 585 -21.10 5.85 -10.89
N CYS A 586 -20.37 4.74 -10.98
CA CYS A 586 -20.89 3.55 -11.65
C CYS A 586 -21.92 2.80 -10.79
N GLU A 587 -22.87 2.14 -11.44
CA GLU A 587 -23.63 1.06 -10.83
C GLU A 587 -22.72 -0.16 -10.72
N LEU A 588 -22.39 -0.55 -9.49
CA LEU A 588 -21.55 -1.71 -9.22
C LEU A 588 -22.44 -2.96 -9.09
N LYS A 589 -22.15 -3.99 -9.88
CA LYS A 589 -22.81 -5.29 -9.85
C LYS A 589 -21.82 -6.38 -9.45
N LEU A 590 -22.29 -7.34 -8.66
CA LEU A 590 -21.53 -8.55 -8.29
C LEU A 590 -22.18 -9.74 -8.98
N GLY A 591 -21.40 -10.49 -9.77
CA GLY A 591 -21.91 -11.57 -10.62
C GLY A 591 -22.33 -12.82 -9.85
N GLU A 592 -21.45 -13.30 -8.97
CA GLU A 592 -21.64 -14.49 -8.16
C GLU A 592 -21.48 -14.20 -6.66
N ASN A 593 -22.13 -15.02 -5.81
CA ASN A 593 -21.71 -15.13 -4.41
C ASN A 593 -20.24 -15.61 -4.43
N ASP A 594 -19.34 -14.86 -3.82
CA ASP A 594 -17.88 -15.06 -3.84
C ASP A 594 -17.15 -14.54 -5.11
N ALA A 595 -17.76 -13.65 -5.92
CA ALA A 595 -17.05 -12.98 -7.01
C ALA A 595 -15.78 -12.23 -6.55
N MET A 596 -15.71 -11.88 -5.26
CA MET A 596 -14.58 -11.25 -4.56
C MET A 596 -13.88 -12.18 -3.56
N GLY A 597 -14.25 -13.47 -3.53
CA GLY A 597 -13.90 -14.39 -2.46
C GLY A 597 -14.61 -14.08 -1.14
N ILE A 598 -14.22 -14.78 -0.06
CA ILE A 598 -14.83 -14.60 1.26
C ILE A 598 -14.42 -13.25 1.87
N ARG A 599 -13.23 -12.70 1.55
CA ARG A 599 -12.72 -11.38 2.01
C ARG A 599 -11.51 -10.84 1.24
N ASP A 600 -11.67 -10.33 0.01
CA ASP A 600 -10.53 -9.86 -0.82
C ASP A 600 -9.44 -10.93 -1.09
N VAL A 601 -9.70 -12.16 -0.68
CA VAL A 601 -8.90 -13.36 -0.86
C VAL A 601 -9.79 -14.35 -1.60
N ILE A 602 -9.42 -14.65 -2.83
CA ILE A 602 -9.29 -16.00 -3.39
C ILE A 602 -8.78 -15.82 -4.83
N ASP A 603 -7.53 -16.18 -5.05
CA ASP A 603 -7.14 -16.84 -6.29
C ASP A 603 -6.38 -18.10 -5.88
N PHE A 604 -7.07 -19.25 -5.94
CA PHE A 604 -6.42 -20.55 -5.96
C PHE A 604 -5.94 -20.85 -7.37
#